data_AF-A0A2V7VYQ2-F1
#
_entry.id   AF-A0A2V7VYQ2-F1
#
_cell.length_a   1.000
_cell.length_b   1.000
_cell.length_c   1.000
_cell.angle_alpha   90.00
_cell.angle_beta   90.00
_cell.angle_gamma   90.00
#
_symmetry.space_group_name_H-M   'P 1'
#
loop_
_entity.id
_entity.type
_entity.pdbx_description
1 polymer ?
#
loop_
_entity_poly.entity_id
_entity_poly.type
_entity_poly.pdbx_seq_one_letter_code
_entity_poly.pdbx_strand_id
1 'polypeptide(L)'
;MLNSAPPDTNGRVGKNHYVQWVNTQLAVWDKSGTLLYGPIKGNTLFQSLGGTCATHNDGDPISQYDLLADRWILTQFAVGATDGSFSHQCVAVSMSG
;
A
#
# COMPACT_ATOMS: atom_id res chain seq x y z
N MET A 1 5.85 9.67 -24.49
CA MET A 1 6.91 8.98 -23.74
C MET A 1 6.44 8.95 -22.29
N LEU A 2 5.97 7.80 -21.79
CA LEU A 2 5.65 7.66 -20.37
C LEU A 2 6.98 7.77 -19.61
N ASN A 3 7.14 8.83 -18.83
CA ASN A 3 8.32 9.02 -18.01
C ASN A 3 8.34 7.87 -17.00
N SER A 4 9.34 7.02 -17.14
CA SER A 4 9.55 5.74 -16.46
C SER A 4 9.11 5.72 -14.99
N ALA A 5 7.93 5.19 -14.73
CA ALA A 5 7.61 4.49 -13.49
C ALA A 5 7.54 3.00 -13.87
N PRO A 6 8.56 2.18 -13.55
CA PRO A 6 8.45 0.75 -13.77
C PRO A 6 7.17 0.22 -13.08
N PRO A 7 6.54 -0.84 -13.57
CA PRO A 7 5.38 -1.40 -12.88
C PRO A 7 5.82 -1.95 -11.52
N ASP A 8 5.58 -1.20 -10.45
CA ASP A 8 5.89 -1.57 -9.08
C ASP A 8 4.80 -2.50 -8.53
N THR A 9 4.63 -3.64 -9.20
CA THR A 9 3.63 -4.64 -8.83
C THR A 9 4.13 -5.41 -7.62
N ASN A 10 3.45 -5.25 -6.49
CA ASN A 10 3.69 -6.04 -5.29
C ASN A 10 2.40 -6.69 -4.80
N GLY A 11 2.51 -7.84 -4.17
CA GLY A 11 1.34 -8.49 -3.60
C GLY A 11 1.70 -9.71 -2.77
N ARG A 12 0.82 -10.05 -1.84
CA ARG A 12 1.02 -11.14 -0.90
C ARG A 12 -0.29 -11.83 -0.59
N VAL A 13 -0.21 -13.16 -0.50
CA VAL A 13 -1.32 -13.99 -0.04
C VAL A 13 -1.25 -14.10 1.49
N GLY A 14 -2.34 -13.73 2.14
CA GLY A 14 -2.56 -13.91 3.57
C GLY A 14 -3.44 -15.12 3.86
N LYS A 15 -3.97 -15.17 5.08
CA LYS A 15 -4.80 -16.31 5.52
C LYS A 15 -6.10 -16.42 4.74
N ASN A 16 -6.78 -15.31 4.48
CA ASN A 16 -8.09 -15.28 3.80
C ASN A 16 -8.08 -14.44 2.51
N HIS A 17 -7.12 -13.54 2.36
CA HIS A 17 -7.11 -12.53 1.31
C HIS A 17 -5.83 -12.57 0.48
N TYR A 18 -5.92 -12.11 -0.74
CA TYR A 18 -4.79 -11.64 -1.52
C TYR A 18 -4.82 -10.12 -1.56
N VAL A 19 -3.70 -9.48 -1.22
CA VAL A 19 -3.55 -8.02 -1.32
C VAL A 19 -2.54 -7.74 -2.42
N GLN A 20 -2.91 -6.89 -3.37
CA GLN A 20 -2.02 -6.39 -4.42
C GLN A 20 -1.98 -4.87 -4.37
N TRP A 21 -0.78 -4.34 -4.50
CA TRP A 21 -0.54 -2.92 -4.65
C TRP A 21 0.36 -2.73 -5.87
N VAL A 22 -0.15 -2.02 -6.88
CA VAL A 22 0.56 -1.74 -8.13
C VAL A 22 0.71 -0.24 -8.28
N ASN A 23 1.96 0.24 -8.25
CA ASN A 23 2.27 1.67 -8.22
C ASN A 23 1.47 2.36 -7.10
N THR A 24 0.42 3.10 -7.47
CA THR A 24 -0.37 3.95 -6.59
C THR A 24 -1.76 3.39 -6.29
N GLN A 25 -2.05 2.16 -6.74
CA GLN A 25 -3.35 1.51 -6.59
C GLN A 25 -3.26 0.24 -5.75
N LEU A 26 -4.17 0.11 -4.78
CA LEU A 26 -4.32 -1.03 -3.88
C LEU A 26 -5.65 -1.73 -4.13
N ALA A 27 -5.65 -3.05 -4.10
CA ALA A 27 -6.86 -3.86 -4.09
C ALA A 27 -6.68 -5.14 -3.24
N VAL A 28 -7.82 -5.69 -2.83
CA VAL A 28 -7.92 -6.87 -1.96
C VAL A 28 -8.94 -7.83 -2.58
N TRP A 29 -8.55 -9.10 -2.67
CA TRP A 29 -9.38 -10.18 -3.20
C TRP A 29 -9.52 -11.31 -2.17
N ASP A 30 -10.58 -12.09 -2.29
CA ASP A 30 -10.64 -13.40 -1.64
C ASP A 30 -9.79 -14.44 -2.38
N LYS A 31 -9.67 -15.64 -1.80
CA LYS A 31 -8.90 -16.75 -2.39
C LYS A 31 -9.54 -17.39 -3.62
N SER A 32 -10.81 -17.09 -3.92
CA SER A 32 -11.45 -17.47 -5.19
C SER A 32 -11.24 -16.44 -6.31
N GLY A 33 -10.61 -15.29 -6.01
CA GLY A 33 -10.37 -14.23 -6.97
C GLY A 33 -11.50 -13.19 -7.04
N THR A 34 -12.49 -13.23 -6.14
CA THR A 34 -13.48 -12.16 -6.04
C THR A 34 -12.83 -10.92 -5.47
N LEU A 35 -13.00 -9.79 -6.14
CA LEU A 35 -12.56 -8.49 -5.64
C LEU A 35 -13.44 -8.09 -4.44
N LEU A 36 -12.81 -7.93 -3.26
CA LEU A 36 -13.50 -7.53 -2.03
C LEU A 36 -13.39 -6.03 -1.78
N TYR A 37 -12.28 -5.42 -2.18
CA TYR A 37 -12.01 -4.00 -1.95
C TYR A 37 -11.04 -3.44 -3.00
N GLY A 38 -11.25 -2.20 -3.44
CA GLY A 38 -10.42 -1.55 -4.47
C GLY A 38 -10.94 -1.73 -5.91
N PRO A 39 -10.14 -1.34 -6.93
CA PRO A 39 -8.89 -0.59 -6.80
C PRO A 39 -9.11 0.81 -6.21
N ILE A 40 -8.34 1.15 -5.19
CA ILE A 40 -8.33 2.47 -4.53
C ILE A 40 -6.93 3.06 -4.55
N LYS A 41 -6.79 4.35 -4.24
CA LYS A 41 -5.46 4.94 -4.03
C LYS A 41 -4.79 4.31 -2.81
N GLY A 42 -3.52 3.91 -2.92
CA GLY A 42 -2.76 3.30 -1.83
C GLY A 42 -2.69 4.17 -0.57
N ASN A 43 -2.58 5.49 -0.75
CA ASN A 43 -2.57 6.45 0.36
C ASN A 43 -3.87 6.53 1.18
N THR A 44 -4.93 5.85 0.75
CA THR A 44 -6.16 5.66 1.54
C THR A 44 -5.85 5.01 2.89
N LEU A 45 -4.84 4.13 2.96
CA LEU A 45 -4.41 3.45 4.18
C LEU A 45 -3.97 4.41 5.30
N PHE A 46 -3.49 5.61 4.94
CA PHE A 46 -2.91 6.57 5.88
C PHE A 46 -3.86 7.72 6.22
N GLN A 47 -5.06 7.80 5.63
CA GLN A 47 -5.95 8.96 5.79
C GLN A 47 -6.31 9.23 7.25
N SER A 48 -6.55 8.17 8.03
CA SER A 48 -6.85 8.30 9.47
C SER A 48 -5.63 8.64 10.33
N LEU A 49 -4.41 8.37 9.83
CA LEU A 49 -3.15 8.69 10.50
C LEU A 49 -2.70 10.14 10.21
N GLY A 50 -3.10 10.68 9.07
CA GLY A 50 -2.73 12.03 8.63
C GLY A 50 -1.26 12.16 8.20
N GLY A 51 -0.76 13.39 8.20
CA GLY A 51 0.63 13.71 7.83
C GLY A 51 0.96 13.49 6.35
N THR A 52 2.25 13.48 6.03
CA THR A 52 2.79 13.36 4.67
C THR A 52 2.25 12.12 3.94
N CYS A 53 2.12 10.99 4.64
CA CYS A 53 1.64 9.74 4.05
C CYS A 53 0.16 9.76 3.63
N ALA A 54 -0.65 10.64 4.23
CA ALA A 54 -2.04 10.83 3.82
C ALA A 54 -2.17 11.70 2.56
N THR A 55 -1.20 12.59 2.29
CA THR A 55 -1.24 13.49 1.14
C THR A 55 -0.44 13.00 -0.06
N HIS A 56 0.52 12.09 0.15
CA HIS A 56 1.37 11.50 -0.89
C HIS A 56 0.90 10.10 -1.30
N ASN A 57 1.07 9.76 -2.57
CA ASN A 57 0.70 8.46 -3.14
C ASN A 57 1.68 8.12 -4.27
N ASP A 58 2.95 7.99 -3.90
CA ASP A 58 4.07 8.14 -4.83
C ASP A 58 4.56 6.79 -5.39
N GLY A 59 4.13 5.67 -4.79
CA GLY A 59 4.38 4.33 -5.33
C GLY A 59 5.48 3.56 -4.61
N ASP A 60 6.15 2.67 -5.35
CA ASP A 60 7.09 1.68 -4.81
C ASP A 60 6.53 0.87 -3.62
N PRO A 61 5.35 0.22 -3.76
CA PRO A 61 4.71 -0.41 -2.63
C PRO A 61 5.35 -1.73 -2.24
N ILE A 62 5.29 -2.05 -0.95
CA ILE A 62 5.55 -3.39 -0.40
C ILE A 62 4.30 -3.86 0.34
N SER A 63 3.84 -5.06 0.00
CA SER A 63 2.74 -5.75 0.65
C SER A 63 3.26 -7.01 1.35
N GLN A 64 3.25 -7.03 2.67
CA GLN A 64 3.65 -8.18 3.47
C GLN A 64 2.54 -8.60 4.42
N TYR A 65 2.58 -9.88 4.79
CA TYR A 65 1.66 -10.47 5.76
C TYR A 65 2.45 -11.26 6.79
N ASP A 66 2.29 -10.86 8.05
CA ASP A 66 2.81 -11.58 9.21
C ASP A 66 1.82 -12.68 9.59
N LEU A 67 2.22 -13.92 9.35
CA LEU A 67 1.43 -15.11 9.63
C LEU A 67 1.26 -15.39 11.13
N LEU A 68 2.23 -14.99 11.95
CA LEU A 68 2.22 -15.26 13.40
C LEU A 68 1.38 -14.21 14.13
N ALA A 69 1.45 -12.96 13.68
CA ALA A 69 0.69 -11.86 14.27
C ALA A 69 -0.70 -11.67 13.64
N ASP A 70 -1.00 -12.35 12.52
CA ASP A 70 -2.23 -12.18 11.72
C ASP A 70 -2.43 -10.73 11.28
N ARG A 71 -1.43 -10.13 10.63
CA ARG A 71 -1.47 -8.70 10.24
C ARG A 71 -0.82 -8.42 8.90
N TRP A 72 -1.38 -7.43 8.22
CA TRP A 72 -0.81 -6.83 7.02
C TRP A 72 0.16 -5.72 7.40
N ILE A 73 1.30 -5.69 6.72
CA ILE A 73 2.28 -4.60 6.76
C ILE A 73 2.38 -4.09 5.33
N LEU A 74 1.84 -2.89 5.09
CA LEU A 74 1.75 -2.28 3.77
C LEU A 74 2.52 -0.97 3.78
N THR A 75 3.39 -0.76 2.80
CA THR A 75 4.30 0.39 2.79
C THR A 75 4.38 1.02 1.41
N GLN A 76 4.70 2.32 1.35
CA GLN A 76 5.06 3.04 0.13
C GLN A 76 6.09 4.13 0.44
N PHE A 77 6.77 4.66 -0.57
CA PHE A 77 7.49 5.91 -0.41
C PHE A 77 6.54 7.12 -0.43
N ALA A 78 6.96 8.19 0.25
CA ALA A 78 6.47 9.54 0.01
C ALA A 78 7.69 10.41 -0.31
N VAL A 79 7.80 10.89 -1.54
CA VAL A 79 8.99 11.51 -2.11
C VAL A 79 8.73 12.99 -2.35
N GLY A 80 9.71 13.84 -2.02
CA GLY A 80 9.64 15.28 -2.32
C GLY A 80 8.51 16.00 -1.59
N ALA A 81 8.21 15.60 -0.35
CA ALA A 81 7.22 16.25 0.49
C ALA A 81 7.50 17.77 0.60
N THR A 82 6.49 18.57 0.29
CA THR A 82 6.59 20.03 0.17
C THR A 82 6.50 20.77 1.51
N ASP A 83 6.44 20.03 2.62
CA ASP A 83 6.40 20.55 3.99
C ASP A 83 7.79 20.85 4.58
N GLY A 84 8.85 20.82 3.76
CA GLY A 84 10.23 21.03 4.20
C GLY A 84 10.91 19.77 4.76
N SER A 85 10.26 18.60 4.64
CA SER A 85 10.83 17.31 5.05
C SER A 85 11.53 16.56 3.91
N PHE A 86 12.38 15.59 4.29
CA PHE A 86 12.98 14.63 3.38
C PHE A 86 11.94 13.61 2.88
N SER A 87 12.32 12.72 1.97
CA SER A 87 11.49 11.56 1.61
C SER A 87 11.21 10.68 2.83
N HIS A 88 10.02 10.09 2.89
CA HIS A 88 9.57 9.20 3.98
C HIS A 88 9.31 7.78 3.48
N GLN A 89 9.44 6.82 4.39
CA GLN A 89 8.85 5.50 4.25
C GLN A 89 7.54 5.45 5.05
N CYS A 90 6.41 5.39 4.36
CA CYS A 90 5.10 5.22 4.98
C CYS A 90 4.87 3.75 5.31
N VAL A 91 4.44 3.45 6.54
CA VAL A 91 4.19 2.08 7.01
C VAL A 91 2.81 2.03 7.68
N ALA A 92 1.91 1.22 7.14
CA ALA A 92 0.60 0.92 7.72
C ALA A 92 0.58 -0.53 8.19
N VAL A 93 0.11 -0.76 9.41
CA VAL A 93 -0.04 -2.10 9.99
C VAL A 93 -1.51 -2.31 10.33
N SER A 94 -2.11 -3.38 9.82
CA SER A 94 -3.51 -3.70 10.12
C SER A 94 -3.67 -4.24 11.54
N MET A 95 -4.90 -4.17 12.07
CA MET A 95 -5.22 -4.79 13.36
C MET A 95 -5.29 -6.32 13.25
N SER A 96 -5.77 -6.84 12.12
CA SER A 96 -5.92 -8.26 11.79
C SER A 96 -5.73 -8.52 10.28
N GLY A 97 -5.68 -9.80 9.87
CA GLY A 97 -5.48 -10.25 8.49
C GLY A 97 -6.72 -10.38 7.62
#